data_AF-W1XK02-F1
#
_entry.id   AF-W1XK02-F1
#
_cell.length_a   1.000
_cell.length_b   1.000
_cell.length_c   1.000
_cell.angle_alpha   90.00
_cell.angle_beta   90.00
_cell.angle_gamma   90.00
#
_symmetry.space_group_name_H-M   'P 1'
#
loop_
_entity.id
_entity.type
_entity.pdbx_description
1 polymer ?
#
loop_
_entity_poly.entity_id
_entity_poly.type
_entity_poly.pdbx_seq_one_letter_code
_entity_poly.pdbx_strand_id
1 'polypeptide(L)'
;PLSAIFKALRKKDIRVNGKKQNEKYFLEEGDIVEIKYIQSKKEDKTQKFIKVDPKRMKICFEDENMVIVEKWPGILVHSDTNDNKEPTLTDYVLSYLN
;
A
#
# COMPACT_ATOMS: atom_id res chain seq x y z
N PRO A 1 7.37 5.50 -7.16
CA PRO A 1 6.72 4.65 -8.19
C PRO A 1 5.79 5.47 -9.10
N LEU A 2 5.55 4.97 -10.33
CA LEU A 2 4.73 5.63 -11.37
C LEU A 2 3.32 5.99 -10.87
N SER A 3 2.73 5.11 -10.05
CA SER A 3 1.41 5.31 -9.43
C SER A 3 1.31 6.58 -8.59
N ALA A 4 2.39 7.00 -7.94
CA ALA A 4 2.43 8.24 -7.17
C ALA A 4 2.36 9.48 -8.08
N ILE A 5 3.01 9.43 -9.25
CA ILE A 5 2.97 10.50 -10.25
C ILE A 5 1.54 10.64 -10.80
N PHE A 6 0.91 9.53 -11.19
CA PHE A 6 -0.49 9.55 -11.63
C PHE A 6 -1.46 10.02 -10.54
N LYS A 7 -1.19 9.69 -9.27
CA LYS A 7 -1.96 10.21 -8.13
C LYS A 7 -1.80 11.73 -8.00
N ALA A 8 -0.59 12.26 -8.14
CA ALA A 8 -0.32 13.69 -8.07
C ALA A 8 -0.96 14.47 -9.24
N LEU A 9 -0.90 13.92 -10.46
CA LEU A 9 -1.60 14.48 -11.62
C LEU A 9 -3.11 14.56 -11.36
N ARG A 10 -3.73 13.47 -10.88
CA ARG A 10 -5.16 13.42 -10.56
C ARG A 10 -5.56 14.39 -9.44
N LYS A 11 -4.71 14.52 -8.41
CA LYS A 11 -4.92 15.44 -7.28
C LYS A 11 -4.67 16.91 -7.63
N LYS A 12 -4.21 17.21 -8.85
CA LYS A 12 -3.91 18.56 -9.35
C LYS A 12 -2.72 19.21 -8.61
N ASP A 13 -1.81 18.35 -8.15
CA ASP A 13 -0.58 18.72 -7.46
C ASP A 13 0.55 19.09 -8.42
N ILE A 14 0.43 18.70 -9.69
CA ILE A 14 1.35 19.05 -10.78
C ILE A 14 0.72 20.13 -11.66
N ARG A 15 1.48 21.18 -11.97
CA ARG A 15 1.07 22.31 -12.81
C ARG A 15 2.15 22.63 -13.83
N VAL A 16 1.74 23.18 -14.97
CA VAL A 16 2.64 23.70 -16.00
C VAL A 16 2.29 25.17 -16.21
N ASN A 17 3.27 26.05 -16.09
CA ASN A 17 3.10 27.51 -16.18
C ASN A 17 2.02 28.05 -15.22
N GLY A 18 1.97 27.49 -14.01
CA GLY A 18 0.98 27.84 -12.98
C GLY A 18 -0.44 27.32 -13.25
N LYS A 19 -0.70 26.70 -14.40
CA LYS A 19 -2.00 26.14 -14.79
C LYS A 19 -2.04 24.63 -14.58
N LYS A 20 -3.24 24.12 -14.30
CA LYS A 20 -3.49 22.68 -14.18
C LYS A 20 -3.55 22.09 -15.58
N GLN A 21 -2.69 21.11 -15.86
CA GLN A 21 -2.70 20.38 -17.13
C GLN A 21 -3.14 18.93 -16.92
N ASN A 22 -3.67 18.33 -17.98
CA ASN A 22 -4.03 16.91 -18.02
C ASN A 22 -2.78 16.05 -18.29
N GLU A 23 -2.83 14.77 -17.92
CA GLU A 23 -1.77 13.77 -18.19
C GLU A 23 -1.41 13.62 -19.68
N LYS A 24 -2.28 14.04 -20.61
CA LYS A 24 -2.06 14.02 -22.06
C LYS A 24 -1.32 15.24 -22.60
N TYR A 25 -1.05 16.25 -21.77
CA TYR A 25 -0.32 17.44 -22.18
C TYR A 25 1.15 17.08 -22.46
N PHE A 26 1.61 17.34 -23.68
CA PHE A 26 3.03 17.23 -24.03
C PHE A 26 3.73 18.52 -23.65
N LEU A 27 4.85 18.41 -22.94
CA LEU A 27 5.65 19.56 -22.55
C LEU A 27 6.30 20.19 -23.78
N GLU A 28 6.29 21.51 -23.80
CA GLU A 28 6.99 22.29 -24.81
C GLU A 28 8.27 22.90 -24.23
N GLU A 29 9.21 23.23 -25.09
CA GLU A 29 10.47 23.83 -24.66
C GLU A 29 10.20 25.21 -24.03
N GLY A 30 10.71 25.43 -22.82
CA GLY A 30 10.46 26.64 -22.03
C GLY A 30 9.32 26.54 -21.02
N ASP A 31 8.57 25.44 -20.98
CA ASP A 31 7.54 25.21 -19.96
C ASP A 31 8.13 25.07 -18.55
N ILE A 32 7.50 25.71 -17.57
CA ILE A 32 7.85 25.61 -16.15
C ILE A 32 6.89 24.66 -15.45
N VAL A 33 7.41 23.50 -15.02
CA VAL A 33 6.65 22.50 -14.28
C VAL A 33 6.79 22.74 -12.76
N GLU A 34 5.66 22.91 -12.08
CA GLU A 34 5.58 23.05 -10.63
C GLU A 34 4.91 21.82 -10.02
N ILE A 35 5.62 21.15 -9.10
CA ILE A 35 5.14 19.95 -8.41
C ILE A 35 5.01 20.27 -6.93
N LYS A 36 3.78 20.29 -6.41
CA LYS A 36 3.52 20.50 -4.98
C LYS A 36 3.26 19.16 -4.28
N TYR A 37 3.70 19.05 -3.03
CA TYR A 37 3.30 17.96 -2.12
C TYR A 37 3.63 16.52 -2.54
N ILE A 38 4.49 16.28 -3.54
CA ILE A 38 5.11 14.95 -3.70
C ILE A 38 6.22 14.83 -2.64
N GLN A 39 5.81 14.49 -1.42
CA GLN A 39 6.76 13.99 -0.44
C GLN A 39 7.13 12.57 -0.83
N SER A 40 8.38 12.34 -1.24
CA SER A 40 8.98 11.01 -1.16
C SER A 40 9.24 10.71 0.32
N LYS A 41 8.20 10.58 1.13
CA LYS A 41 8.38 9.86 2.40
C LYS A 41 8.85 8.47 1.99
N LYS A 42 10.12 8.18 2.21
CA LYS A 42 10.51 6.83 2.59
C LYS A 42 9.70 6.58 3.86
N GLU A 43 8.48 6.08 3.70
CA GLU A 43 7.87 5.38 4.81
C GLU A 43 8.87 4.29 5.14
N ASP A 44 9.45 4.37 6.33
CA ASP A 44 10.09 3.23 6.95
C ASP A 44 9.00 2.15 7.03
N LYS A 45 8.91 1.34 5.97
CA LYS A 45 8.09 0.14 5.92
C LYS A 45 8.75 -0.94 6.78
N THR A 46 9.16 -0.60 7.99
CA THR A 46 9.19 -1.59 9.05
C THR A 46 7.74 -2.04 9.17
N GLN A 47 7.39 -3.13 8.49
CA GLN A 47 6.05 -3.70 8.53
C GLN A 47 5.76 -3.96 10.01
N LYS A 48 4.88 -3.17 10.60
CA LYS A 48 4.45 -3.35 11.99
C LYS A 48 3.37 -4.42 11.98
N PHE A 49 3.78 -5.67 11.87
CA PHE A 49 2.91 -6.82 12.11
C PHE A 49 3.53 -7.67 13.22
N ILE A 50 2.69 -8.43 13.91
CA ILE A 50 3.14 -9.29 14.99
C ILE A 50 3.67 -10.59 14.36
N LYS A 51 4.98 -10.84 14.46
CA LYS A 51 5.54 -12.10 13.94
C LYS A 51 5.09 -13.26 14.84
N VAL A 52 4.42 -14.23 14.25
CA VAL A 52 3.83 -15.40 14.94
C VAL A 52 4.19 -16.71 14.24
N ASP A 53 4.03 -17.84 14.93
CA ASP A 53 4.15 -19.16 14.29
C ASP A 53 2.90 -19.43 13.42
N PRO A 54 3.03 -19.52 12.08
CA PRO A 54 1.90 -19.68 11.18
C PRO A 54 1.30 -21.09 11.16
N LYS A 55 1.87 -22.07 11.87
CA LYS A 55 1.41 -23.49 11.84
C LYS A 55 -0.06 -23.72 12.16
N ARG A 56 -0.70 -22.79 12.88
CA ARG A 56 -2.13 -22.87 13.21
C ARG A 56 -3.03 -22.54 12.00
N MET A 57 -2.50 -21.83 11.02
CA MET A 57 -3.22 -21.48 9.80
C MET A 57 -3.28 -22.68 8.86
N LYS A 58 -4.44 -22.89 8.24
CA LYS A 58 -4.64 -23.92 7.22
C LYS A 58 -4.84 -23.27 5.87
N ILE A 59 -3.96 -23.57 4.93
CA ILE A 59 -4.02 -23.10 3.54
C ILE A 59 -4.85 -24.10 2.74
N CYS A 60 -5.95 -23.64 2.16
CA CYS A 60 -6.82 -24.45 1.32
C CYS A 60 -6.36 -24.44 -0.14
N PHE A 61 -5.76 -23.32 -0.57
CA PHE A 61 -5.25 -23.12 -1.92
C PHE A 61 -4.20 -22.01 -1.91
N GLU A 62 -3.16 -22.16 -2.72
CA GLU A 62 -2.14 -21.13 -2.94
C GLU A 62 -1.61 -21.22 -4.37
N ASP A 63 -1.49 -20.08 -5.03
CA ASP A 63 -0.80 -19.91 -6.30
C ASP A 63 0.16 -18.70 -6.25
N GLU A 64 0.77 -18.35 -7.39
CA GLU A 64 1.72 -17.24 -7.48
C GLU A 64 1.16 -15.87 -7.08
N ASN A 65 -0.16 -15.69 -7.06
CA ASN A 65 -0.82 -14.40 -6.87
C ASN A 65 -1.83 -14.38 -5.70
N MET A 66 -2.26 -15.53 -5.20
CA MET A 66 -3.32 -15.61 -4.20
C MET A 66 -3.13 -16.78 -3.23
N VAL A 67 -3.49 -16.53 -1.96
CA VAL A 67 -3.61 -17.54 -0.91
C VAL A 67 -5.03 -17.54 -0.35
N ILE A 68 -5.62 -18.73 -0.22
CA ILE A 68 -6.93 -18.96 0.40
C ILE A 68 -6.71 -19.72 1.70
N VAL A 69 -7.14 -19.13 2.81
CA VAL A 69 -6.92 -19.67 4.15
C VAL A 69 -8.23 -19.97 4.86
N GLU A 70 -8.27 -21.08 5.61
CA GLU A 70 -9.40 -21.42 6.46
C GLU A 70 -9.32 -20.63 7.78
N LYS A 71 -10.25 -19.69 7.95
CA LYS A 71 -10.34 -18.90 9.17
C LYS A 71 -10.92 -19.73 10.31
N TRP A 72 -10.18 -19.88 11.41
CA TRP A 72 -10.68 -20.57 12.59
C TRP A 72 -11.60 -19.67 13.46
N PRO A 73 -12.42 -20.25 14.34
CA PRO A 73 -13.26 -19.49 15.25
C PRO A 73 -12.44 -18.64 16.23
N GLY A 74 -12.90 -17.43 16.52
CA GLY A 74 -12.31 -16.57 17.55
C GLY A 74 -11.11 -15.73 17.11
N ILE A 75 -10.64 -15.82 15.85
CA ILE A 75 -9.62 -14.88 15.33
C ILE A 75 -10.23 -13.74 14.51
N LEU A 76 -9.73 -12.53 14.73
CA LEU A 76 -10.01 -11.34 13.92
C LEU A 76 -9.21 -11.39 12.61
N VAL A 77 -9.83 -10.92 11.51
CA VAL A 77 -9.16 -10.87 10.21
C VAL A 77 -8.13 -9.73 10.17
N HIS A 78 -8.58 -8.53 10.54
CA HIS A 78 -7.78 -7.33 10.68
C HIS A 78 -7.97 -6.76 12.09
N SER A 79 -7.03 -5.95 12.54
CA SER A 79 -7.11 -5.30 13.84
C SER A 79 -8.20 -4.24 13.83
N ASP A 80 -9.06 -4.25 14.84
CA ASP A 80 -10.12 -3.24 15.00
C ASP A 80 -9.58 -1.93 15.59
N THR A 81 -8.39 -1.98 16.21
CA THR A 81 -7.69 -0.82 16.76
C THR A 81 -6.21 -0.84 16.39
N ASN A 82 -5.57 0.34 16.35
CA ASN A 82 -4.13 0.47 16.06
C ASN A 82 -3.22 -0.14 17.15
N ASP A 83 -3.76 -0.43 18.34
CA ASP A 83 -3.03 -0.96 19.49
C ASP A 83 -3.40 -2.42 19.81
N ASN A 84 -3.94 -3.16 18.84
CA ASN A 84 -4.25 -4.57 19.03
C ASN A 84 -2.98 -5.35 19.41
N LYS A 85 -2.95 -5.85 20.64
CA LYS A 85 -1.86 -6.68 21.17
C LYS A 85 -1.98 -8.14 20.72
N GLU A 86 -3.16 -8.56 20.29
CA GLU A 86 -3.41 -9.93 19.84
C GLU A 86 -3.18 -10.06 18.32
N PRO A 87 -2.51 -11.13 17.87
CA PRO A 87 -2.28 -11.36 16.45
C PRO A 87 -3.59 -11.66 15.71
N THR A 88 -3.75 -11.02 14.57
CA THR A 88 -4.88 -11.19 13.64
C THR A 88 -4.52 -12.17 12.54
N LEU A 89 -5.51 -12.67 11.79
CA LEU A 89 -5.26 -13.56 10.66
C LEU A 89 -4.29 -12.94 9.63
N THR A 90 -4.34 -11.61 9.47
CA THR A 90 -3.38 -10.88 8.64
C THR A 90 -1.94 -11.05 9.13
N ASP A 91 -1.71 -11.00 10.46
CA ASP A 91 -0.38 -11.22 11.05
C ASP A 91 0.13 -12.65 10.80
N TYR A 92 -0.76 -13.65 10.85
CA TYR A 92 -0.41 -15.04 10.51
C TYR A 92 -0.05 -15.20 9.04
N VAL A 93 -0.82 -14.60 8.13
CA VAL A 93 -0.53 -14.61 6.68
C VAL A 93 0.79 -13.90 6.39
N LEU A 94 1.02 -12.73 6.99
CA LEU A 94 2.28 -11.99 6.82
C LEU A 94 3.48 -12.74 7.42
N SER A 95 3.30 -13.49 8.52
CA SER A 95 4.35 -14.32 9.11
C SER A 95 4.67 -15.57 8.27
N TYR A 96 3.73 -16.04 7.46
CA TYR A 96 3.94 -17.14 6.52
C TYR A 96 4.70 -16.68 5.26
N LEU A 97 4.39 -15.48 4.76
CA LEU A 97 4.95 -14.94 3.52
C LEU A 97 6.33 -14.25 3.68
N ASN A 98 6.79 -13.96 4.90
CA ASN A 98 8.05 -13.26 5.20
C ASN A 98 9.00 -14.06 6.12
#